data_AF-A0A1F5AIX5-F1
#
_entry.id   AF-A0A1F5AIX5-F1
#
_cell.length_a   1.000
_cell.length_b   1.000
_cell.length_c   1.000
_cell.angle_alpha   90.00
_cell.angle_beta   90.00
_cell.angle_gamma   90.00
#
_symmetry.space_group_name_H-M   'P 1'
#
loop_
_entity.id
_entity.type
_entity.pdbx_description
1 polymer ?
#
loop_
_entity_poly.entity_id
_entity_poly.type
_entity_poly.pdbx_seq_one_letter_code
_entity_poly.pdbx_strand_id
1 'polypeptide(L)'
;MNEGDSISILKTFHDKLGHAVPREKSVRPHSIKPFLVFHFHVGIRLALRVLAPVLGLFFFIYYFLRWEFFAQLARIVFVEARPIESGLALSVLVFPAAASSAPRVLAGLGGWMRSLPADGRAQRRLASLSVFVSVLWALFILAFFAAFVLAGQGASVVVRVSGLLVLGWAAAGFLLPVENKVLSRVLLGLAGILAPSGEPALLAAACLLVISEDRLAGDLLVKKSGPTVREARSLRFISARIALRSLRFRLILLYLISISVLAASIPFLKNNRFSPAVASAALRTVSSLSLAAFFAFLSHFLGSRRPVWPWARSLPWSSRRKILQDSAFQFLLASPLFIVVGQKDPASGLAVACFSLFLAFRAAAAMREAGDSRLGPFGRVLGEGMILGLCLGLVSWSWVLILISTPVAVILAEKADRAQKAGRWEERHHLSAGDSQSWSDR
;
A
#
# COMPACT_ATOMS: atom_id res chain seq x y z
N MET A 1 11.71 48.72 34.85
CA MET A 1 11.06 48.99 33.55
C MET A 1 9.59 48.67 33.72
N ASN A 2 8.73 49.68 33.59
CA ASN A 2 7.30 49.58 33.88
C ASN A 2 6.56 48.88 32.72
N GLU A 3 5.63 47.99 33.05
CA GLU A 3 4.75 47.27 32.09
C GLU A 3 3.94 48.20 31.17
N GLY A 4 3.84 49.50 31.51
CA GLY A 4 3.17 50.52 30.68
C GLY A 4 3.90 50.85 29.37
N ASP A 5 5.23 50.73 29.30
CA ASP A 5 6.00 51.13 28.11
C ASP A 5 5.97 50.08 26.99
N SER A 6 5.69 48.81 27.32
CA SER A 6 5.63 47.71 26.34
C SER A 6 4.36 47.76 25.47
N ILE A 7 3.26 48.33 25.99
CA ILE A 7 1.99 48.42 25.26
C ILE A 7 2.02 49.58 24.24
N SER A 8 2.75 50.65 24.54
CA SER A 8 2.93 51.81 23.66
C SER A 8 3.69 51.46 22.36
N ILE A 9 4.73 50.63 22.47
CA ILE A 9 5.54 50.21 21.32
C ILE A 9 4.74 49.29 20.38
N LEU A 10 3.89 48.41 20.91
CA LEU A 10 3.04 47.53 20.10
C LEU A 10 1.93 48.27 19.35
N LYS A 11 1.33 49.31 19.95
CA LYS A 11 0.34 50.16 19.25
C LYS A 11 0.97 50.96 18.11
N THR A 12 2.17 51.50 18.33
CA THR A 12 2.89 52.28 17.29
C THR A 12 3.34 51.41 16.11
N PHE A 13 3.62 50.12 16.35
CA PHE A 13 3.94 49.16 15.29
C PHE A 13 2.70 48.76 14.47
N HIS A 14 1.53 48.68 15.11
CA HIS A 14 0.28 48.34 14.44
C HIS A 14 -0.24 49.47 13.55
N ASP A 15 -0.06 50.74 13.95
CA ASP A 15 -0.51 51.90 13.16
C ASP A 15 0.43 52.21 11.97
N LYS A 16 1.74 51.92 12.08
CA LYS A 16 2.67 52.08 10.95
C LYS A 16 2.57 50.98 9.88
N LEU A 17 1.94 49.84 10.18
CA LEU A 17 1.65 48.79 9.20
C LEU A 17 0.30 48.99 8.48
N GLY A 18 -0.50 50.00 8.87
CA GLY A 18 -1.80 50.30 8.29
C GLY A 18 -1.79 51.00 6.93
N HIS A 19 -0.63 51.49 6.47
CA HIS A 19 -0.51 52.27 5.23
C HIS A 19 0.49 51.67 4.25
N ALA A 20 0.18 50.50 3.70
CA ALA A 20 0.48 50.07 2.33
C ALA A 20 0.24 48.56 2.20
N VAL A 21 -1.01 48.12 2.27
CA VAL A 21 -1.37 46.88 1.57
C VAL A 21 -1.54 47.30 0.11
N PRO A 22 -0.58 47.03 -0.78
CA PRO A 22 -0.73 47.37 -2.19
C PRO A 22 -2.03 46.73 -2.68
N ARG A 23 -2.96 47.57 -3.15
CA ARG A 23 -4.18 47.16 -3.85
C ARG A 23 -3.83 46.01 -4.78
N GLU A 24 -4.54 44.90 -4.61
CA GLU A 24 -4.46 43.67 -5.40
C GLU A 24 -4.03 43.99 -6.83
N LYS A 25 -2.74 43.82 -7.12
CA LYS A 25 -2.28 43.71 -8.50
C LYS A 25 -3.03 42.50 -9.03
N SER A 26 -3.97 42.75 -9.94
CA SER A 26 -4.76 41.77 -10.68
C SER A 26 -3.97 40.47 -10.81
N VAL A 27 -4.30 39.50 -9.97
CA VAL A 27 -3.64 38.20 -9.94
C VAL A 27 -3.81 37.65 -11.34
N ARG A 28 -2.72 37.63 -12.12
CA ARG A 28 -2.78 37.06 -13.48
C ARG A 28 -3.40 35.68 -13.35
N PRO A 29 -4.37 35.30 -14.20
CA PRO A 29 -4.98 33.98 -14.13
C PRO A 29 -3.86 32.94 -14.16
N HIS A 30 -3.63 32.31 -13.01
CA HIS A 30 -2.52 31.40 -12.85
C HIS A 30 -2.77 30.21 -13.79
N SER A 31 -1.83 29.96 -14.69
CA SER A 31 -1.95 28.86 -15.65
C SER A 31 -2.10 27.55 -14.87
N ILE A 32 -3.22 26.85 -15.07
CA ILE A 32 -3.52 25.53 -14.48
C ILE A 32 -2.59 24.44 -15.08
N LYS A 33 -1.93 24.73 -16.20
CA LYS A 33 -1.13 23.78 -16.98
C LYS A 33 -0.02 23.08 -16.18
N PRO A 34 0.86 23.76 -15.42
CA PRO A 34 1.91 23.09 -14.65
C PRO A 34 1.33 22.13 -13.60
N PHE A 35 0.16 22.48 -13.06
CA PHE A 35 -0.55 21.68 -12.07
C PHE A 35 -1.07 20.37 -12.66
N LEU A 36 -1.72 20.45 -13.83
CA LEU A 36 -2.20 19.28 -14.57
C LEU A 36 -1.04 18.38 -15.00
N VAL A 37 0.02 18.97 -15.54
CA VAL A 37 1.23 18.23 -15.95
C VAL A 37 1.78 17.44 -14.75
N PHE A 38 1.95 18.07 -13.60
CA PHE A 38 2.43 17.39 -12.40
C PHE A 38 1.53 16.21 -12.01
N HIS A 39 0.22 16.46 -11.86
CA HIS A 39 -0.75 15.46 -11.39
C HIS A 39 -0.91 14.28 -12.36
N PHE A 40 -0.79 14.55 -13.67
CA PHE A 40 -0.81 13.53 -14.71
C PHE A 40 0.47 12.68 -14.70
N HIS A 41 1.65 13.28 -14.57
CA HIS A 41 2.92 12.55 -14.49
C HIS A 41 3.03 11.70 -13.22
N VAL A 42 2.52 12.20 -12.09
CA VAL A 42 2.42 11.42 -10.85
C VAL A 42 1.41 10.28 -11.03
N GLY A 43 0.23 10.58 -11.59
CA GLY A 43 -0.81 9.60 -11.88
C GLY A 43 -0.29 8.45 -12.75
N ILE A 44 0.35 8.75 -13.89
CA ILE A 44 0.91 7.75 -14.81
C ILE A 44 1.96 6.88 -14.13
N ARG A 45 2.93 7.48 -13.44
CA ARG A 45 4.00 6.71 -12.78
C ARG A 45 3.44 5.78 -11.71
N LEU A 46 2.47 6.25 -10.93
CA LEU A 46 1.75 5.42 -9.97
C LEU A 46 0.97 4.31 -10.68
N ALA A 47 0.32 4.62 -11.79
CA ALA A 47 -0.40 3.66 -12.61
C ALA A 47 0.53 2.53 -13.07
N LEU A 48 1.70 2.85 -13.62
CA LEU A 48 2.70 1.85 -14.05
C LEU A 48 3.19 0.97 -12.88
N ARG A 49 3.36 1.56 -11.70
CA ARG A 49 3.82 0.82 -10.52
C ARG A 49 2.75 -0.09 -9.93
N VAL A 50 1.48 0.31 -9.99
CA VAL A 50 0.32 -0.50 -9.61
C VAL A 50 0.04 -1.56 -10.68
N LEU A 51 0.31 -1.26 -11.94
CA LEU A 51 0.10 -2.17 -13.07
C LEU A 51 1.01 -3.41 -12.99
N ALA A 52 2.29 -3.26 -12.63
CA ALA A 52 3.22 -4.38 -12.58
C ALA A 52 2.74 -5.58 -11.73
N PRO A 53 2.31 -5.43 -10.46
CA PRO A 53 1.77 -6.55 -9.68
C PRO A 53 0.42 -7.06 -10.20
N VAL A 54 -0.41 -6.20 -10.78
CA VAL A 54 -1.70 -6.60 -11.38
C VAL A 54 -1.46 -7.47 -12.62
N LEU A 55 -0.55 -7.06 -13.51
CA LEU A 55 -0.13 -7.86 -14.65
C LEU A 55 0.56 -9.15 -14.22
N GLY A 56 1.42 -9.10 -13.19
CA GLY A 56 2.05 -10.29 -12.65
C GLY A 56 1.02 -11.31 -12.13
N LEU A 57 0.02 -10.85 -11.38
CA LEU A 57 -1.10 -11.68 -10.93
C LEU A 57 -1.93 -12.19 -12.12
N PHE A 58 -2.20 -11.33 -13.10
CA PHE A 58 -2.93 -11.70 -14.31
C PHE A 58 -2.22 -12.80 -15.09
N PHE A 59 -0.92 -12.64 -15.37
CA PHE A 59 -0.11 -13.66 -16.03
C PHE A 59 -0.03 -14.93 -15.19
N PHE A 60 0.15 -14.83 -13.87
CA PHE A 60 0.15 -15.98 -12.99
C PHE A 60 -1.16 -16.77 -13.11
N ILE A 61 -2.31 -16.10 -12.94
CA ILE A 61 -3.62 -16.74 -13.08
C ILE A 61 -3.81 -17.27 -14.51
N TYR A 62 -3.33 -16.57 -15.53
CA TYR A 62 -3.41 -17.01 -16.93
C TYR A 62 -2.64 -18.31 -17.16
N TYR A 63 -1.42 -18.43 -16.65
CA TYR A 63 -0.63 -19.65 -16.81
C TYR A 63 -1.16 -20.81 -15.95
N PHE A 64 -1.74 -20.53 -14.77
CA PHE A 64 -2.21 -21.58 -13.86
C PHE A 64 -3.68 -21.99 -14.08
N LEU A 65 -4.59 -21.04 -14.23
CA LEU A 65 -6.03 -21.26 -14.39
C LEU A 65 -6.50 -21.20 -15.86
N ARG A 66 -5.58 -20.89 -16.78
CA ARG A 66 -5.83 -20.74 -18.23
C ARG A 66 -6.78 -19.58 -18.56
N TRP A 67 -6.92 -19.28 -19.85
CA TRP A 67 -7.75 -18.15 -20.32
C TRP A 67 -9.25 -18.39 -20.09
N GLU A 68 -9.67 -19.65 -20.08
CA GLU A 68 -11.07 -20.07 -19.92
C GLU A 68 -11.64 -19.59 -18.58
N PHE A 69 -10.83 -19.59 -17.52
CA PHE A 69 -11.21 -19.09 -16.21
C PHE A 69 -11.57 -17.59 -16.25
N PHE A 70 -10.78 -16.78 -16.95
CA PHE A 70 -11.05 -15.34 -17.07
C PHE A 70 -12.29 -15.05 -17.89
N ALA A 71 -12.47 -15.78 -18.99
CA ALA A 71 -13.67 -15.65 -19.81
C ALA A 71 -14.93 -16.00 -19.02
N GLN A 72 -14.89 -17.09 -18.24
CA GLN A 72 -16.01 -17.50 -17.39
C GLN A 72 -16.25 -16.48 -16.27
N LEU A 73 -15.21 -15.98 -15.62
CA LEU A 73 -15.36 -14.96 -14.57
C LEU A 73 -15.93 -13.66 -15.15
N ALA A 74 -15.46 -13.22 -16.31
CA ALA A 74 -15.98 -12.05 -16.99
C ALA A 74 -17.45 -12.25 -17.41
N ARG A 75 -17.82 -13.43 -17.89
CA ARG A 75 -19.22 -13.79 -18.18
C ARG A 75 -20.10 -13.74 -16.93
N ILE A 76 -19.64 -14.32 -15.82
CA ILE A 76 -20.36 -14.27 -14.55
C ILE A 76 -20.58 -12.80 -14.13
N VAL A 77 -19.52 -11.99 -14.15
CA VAL A 77 -19.57 -10.59 -13.66
C VAL A 77 -20.37 -9.68 -14.59
N PHE A 78 -20.20 -9.77 -15.91
CA PHE A 78 -20.77 -8.81 -16.86
C PHE A 78 -22.07 -9.27 -17.54
N VAL A 79 -22.43 -10.55 -17.47
CA VAL A 79 -23.64 -11.09 -18.15
C VAL A 79 -24.61 -11.73 -17.16
N GLU A 80 -24.13 -12.62 -16.30
CA GLU A 80 -25.01 -13.46 -15.48
C GLU A 80 -25.38 -12.82 -14.14
N ALA A 81 -24.49 -12.03 -13.55
CA ALA A 81 -24.72 -11.35 -12.28
C ALA A 81 -25.85 -10.31 -12.39
N ARG A 82 -26.64 -10.17 -11.33
CA ARG A 82 -27.63 -9.09 -11.24
C ARG A 82 -26.92 -7.72 -11.30
N PRO A 83 -27.56 -6.64 -11.78
CA PRO A 83 -26.91 -5.35 -11.96
C PRO A 83 -26.15 -4.84 -10.71
N ILE A 84 -26.74 -4.99 -9.53
CA ILE A 84 -26.13 -4.59 -8.26
C ILE A 84 -24.95 -5.51 -7.86
N GLU A 85 -25.06 -6.82 -8.11
CA GLU A 85 -24.00 -7.80 -7.81
C GLU A 85 -22.77 -7.56 -8.69
N SER A 86 -22.98 -7.33 -10.00
CA SER A 86 -21.94 -6.90 -10.94
C SER A 86 -21.23 -5.65 -10.42
N GLY A 87 -21.99 -4.64 -10.02
CA GLY A 87 -21.40 -3.39 -9.58
C GLY A 87 -20.69 -3.46 -8.24
N LEU A 88 -21.17 -4.30 -7.31
CA LEU A 88 -20.47 -4.61 -6.07
C LEU A 88 -19.14 -5.32 -6.35
N ALA A 89 -19.14 -6.35 -7.20
CA ALA A 89 -17.93 -7.10 -7.56
C ALA A 89 -16.87 -6.20 -8.19
N LEU A 90 -17.25 -5.34 -9.12
CA LEU A 90 -16.35 -4.38 -9.77
C LEU A 90 -15.85 -3.31 -8.80
N SER A 91 -16.70 -2.83 -7.89
CA SER A 91 -16.29 -1.90 -6.82
C SER A 91 -15.24 -2.51 -5.89
N VAL A 92 -15.41 -3.77 -5.49
CA VAL A 92 -14.46 -4.52 -4.67
C VAL A 92 -13.09 -4.65 -5.36
N LEU A 93 -13.04 -4.65 -6.69
CA LEU A 93 -11.78 -4.67 -7.45
C LEU A 93 -11.13 -3.28 -7.55
N VAL A 94 -11.91 -2.23 -7.85
CA VAL A 94 -11.36 -0.90 -8.16
C VAL A 94 -11.04 -0.08 -6.92
N PHE A 95 -11.85 -0.15 -5.85
CA PHE A 95 -11.62 0.64 -4.63
C PHE A 95 -10.28 0.32 -3.95
N PRO A 96 -9.86 -0.96 -3.79
CA PRO A 96 -8.54 -1.28 -3.26
C PRO A 96 -7.39 -0.78 -4.13
N ALA A 97 -7.55 -0.83 -5.47
CA ALA A 97 -6.56 -0.28 -6.39
C ALA A 97 -6.37 1.22 -6.16
N ALA A 98 -7.46 1.98 -6.09
CA ALA A 98 -7.44 3.40 -5.75
C ALA A 98 -6.86 3.63 -4.34
N ALA A 99 -7.20 2.80 -3.35
CA ALA A 99 -6.74 2.90 -1.96
C ALA A 99 -5.23 2.67 -1.82
N SER A 100 -4.65 1.93 -2.76
CA SER A 100 -3.20 1.73 -2.82
C SER A 100 -2.45 2.98 -3.33
N SER A 101 -3.10 3.77 -4.20
CA SER A 101 -2.53 4.96 -4.84
C SER A 101 -2.81 6.25 -4.07
N ALA A 102 -3.99 6.40 -3.48
CA ALA A 102 -4.41 7.64 -2.83
C ALA A 102 -3.42 8.15 -1.77
N PRO A 103 -2.88 7.34 -0.82
CA PRO A 103 -1.92 7.84 0.15
C PRO A 103 -0.66 8.45 -0.46
N ARG A 104 -0.29 8.02 -1.68
CA ARG A 104 0.90 8.50 -2.39
C ARG A 104 0.62 9.84 -3.06
N VAL A 105 -0.52 9.95 -3.73
CA VAL A 105 -1.00 11.23 -4.28
C VAL A 105 -1.17 12.27 -3.16
N LEU A 106 -1.74 11.85 -2.03
CA LEU A 106 -2.07 12.75 -0.92
C LEU A 106 -0.87 13.10 -0.03
N ALA A 107 0.29 12.44 -0.17
CA ALA A 107 1.48 12.78 0.59
C ALA A 107 1.93 14.23 0.32
N GLY A 108 1.73 14.73 -0.91
CA GLY A 108 2.06 16.11 -1.28
C GLY A 108 1.13 17.18 -0.68
N LEU A 109 -0.08 16.81 -0.22
CA LEU A 109 -1.01 17.76 0.44
C LEU A 109 -0.46 18.31 1.76
N GLY A 110 0.55 17.65 2.34
CA GLY A 110 1.27 18.08 3.52
C GLY A 110 2.19 19.29 3.31
N GLY A 111 2.68 19.49 2.08
CA GLY A 111 3.79 20.39 1.75
C GLY A 111 3.49 21.32 0.58
N TRP A 112 4.31 21.24 -0.47
CA TRP A 112 4.35 22.19 -1.60
C TRP A 112 3.02 22.33 -2.37
N MET A 113 2.11 21.34 -2.34
CA MET A 113 0.79 21.51 -2.99
C MET A 113 0.01 22.69 -2.41
N ARG A 114 0.26 23.07 -1.16
CA ARG A 114 -0.39 24.22 -0.52
C ARG A 114 0.16 25.57 -0.95
N SER A 115 1.40 25.62 -1.41
CA SER A 115 1.97 26.84 -1.97
C SER A 115 1.44 27.15 -3.37
N LEU A 116 0.62 26.25 -3.94
CA LEU A 116 0.02 26.46 -5.25
C LEU A 116 -1.20 27.39 -5.11
N PRO A 117 -1.36 28.36 -6.02
CA PRO A 117 -2.47 29.30 -6.02
C PRO A 117 -3.74 28.63 -6.57
N ALA A 118 -4.25 27.63 -5.85
CA ALA A 118 -5.46 26.89 -6.17
C ALA A 118 -6.37 26.84 -4.94
N ASP A 119 -7.67 27.05 -5.13
CA ASP A 119 -8.68 26.90 -4.09
C ASP A 119 -8.79 25.44 -3.62
N GLY A 120 -9.36 25.23 -2.43
CA GLY A 120 -9.49 23.90 -1.83
C GLY A 120 -10.23 22.91 -2.73
N ARG A 121 -11.23 23.39 -3.48
CA ARG A 121 -11.99 22.60 -4.46
C ARG A 121 -11.15 22.19 -5.67
N ALA A 122 -10.37 23.09 -6.29
CA ALA A 122 -9.49 22.69 -7.38
C ALA A 122 -8.43 21.69 -6.89
N GLN A 123 -7.84 21.91 -5.71
CA GLN A 123 -6.89 20.96 -5.13
C GLN A 123 -7.54 19.57 -4.93
N ARG A 124 -8.78 19.51 -4.44
CA ARG A 124 -9.55 18.25 -4.30
C ARG A 124 -9.76 17.55 -5.65
N ARG A 125 -10.27 18.27 -6.66
CA ARG A 125 -10.53 17.72 -8.00
C ARG A 125 -9.25 17.20 -8.65
N LEU A 126 -8.14 17.89 -8.46
CA LEU A 126 -6.86 17.50 -9.03
C LEU A 126 -6.26 16.29 -8.30
N ALA A 127 -6.43 16.20 -6.97
CA ALA A 127 -6.11 15.00 -6.22
C ALA A 127 -6.95 13.80 -6.67
N SER A 128 -8.26 13.97 -6.86
CA SER A 128 -9.14 12.94 -7.45
C SER A 128 -8.66 12.52 -8.83
N LEU A 129 -8.33 13.47 -9.70
CA LEU A 129 -7.85 13.21 -11.05
C LEU A 129 -6.55 12.39 -11.04
N SER A 130 -5.59 12.72 -10.18
CA SER A 130 -4.36 11.93 -10.04
C SER A 130 -4.61 10.50 -9.60
N VAL A 131 -5.51 10.29 -8.64
CA VAL A 131 -5.88 8.93 -8.19
C VAL A 131 -6.62 8.19 -9.30
N PHE A 132 -7.53 8.85 -10.01
CA PHE A 132 -8.24 8.29 -11.16
C PHE A 132 -7.28 7.83 -12.26
N VAL A 133 -6.32 8.69 -12.65
CA VAL A 133 -5.30 8.34 -13.64
C VAL A 133 -4.48 7.13 -13.19
N SER A 134 -4.22 6.99 -11.89
CA SER A 134 -3.48 5.84 -11.35
C SER A 134 -4.21 4.50 -11.48
N VAL A 135 -5.54 4.50 -11.67
CA VAL A 135 -6.35 3.28 -11.83
C VAL A 135 -6.83 3.04 -13.26
N LEU A 136 -6.53 3.94 -14.21
CA LEU A 136 -6.98 3.83 -15.60
C LEU A 136 -6.62 2.49 -16.26
N TRP A 137 -5.44 1.94 -15.99
CA TRP A 137 -5.05 0.64 -16.56
C TRP A 137 -5.92 -0.52 -16.06
N ALA A 138 -6.30 -0.51 -14.79
CA ALA A 138 -7.21 -1.52 -14.25
C ALA A 138 -8.59 -1.39 -14.92
N LEU A 139 -9.08 -0.16 -15.10
CA LEU A 139 -10.33 0.11 -15.80
C LEU A 139 -10.27 -0.30 -17.28
N PHE A 140 -9.14 -0.11 -17.94
CA PHE A 140 -8.91 -0.53 -19.32
C PHE A 140 -8.99 -2.05 -19.47
N ILE A 141 -8.35 -2.81 -18.56
CA ILE A 141 -8.43 -4.28 -18.54
C ILE A 141 -9.88 -4.73 -18.33
N LEU A 142 -10.60 -4.12 -17.38
CA LEU A 142 -12.01 -4.43 -17.14
C LEU A 142 -12.90 -4.08 -18.34
N ALA A 143 -12.65 -2.95 -19.00
CA ALA A 143 -13.37 -2.52 -20.19
C ALA A 143 -13.13 -3.48 -21.37
N PHE A 144 -11.90 -3.98 -21.52
CA PHE A 144 -11.57 -5.01 -22.50
C PHE A 144 -12.38 -6.29 -22.25
N PHE A 145 -12.42 -6.78 -21.01
CA PHE A 145 -13.24 -7.97 -20.68
C PHE A 145 -14.73 -7.75 -20.89
N ALA A 146 -15.25 -6.58 -20.50
CA ALA A 146 -16.64 -6.23 -20.73
C ALA A 146 -16.96 -6.23 -22.24
N ALA A 147 -16.15 -5.56 -23.05
CA ALA A 147 -16.33 -5.50 -24.50
C ALA A 147 -16.20 -6.87 -25.18
N PHE A 148 -15.26 -7.71 -24.71
CA PHE A 148 -15.05 -9.05 -25.24
C PHE A 148 -16.26 -9.96 -25.02
N VAL A 149 -16.79 -9.99 -23.79
CA VAL A 149 -17.90 -10.88 -23.42
C VAL A 149 -19.25 -10.37 -23.97
N LEU A 150 -19.40 -9.06 -24.13
CA LEU A 150 -20.63 -8.43 -24.62
C LEU A 150 -20.57 -8.10 -26.11
N ALA A 151 -19.59 -8.66 -26.83
CA ALA A 151 -19.46 -8.50 -28.26
C ALA A 151 -20.80 -8.87 -28.95
N GLY A 152 -21.36 -7.93 -29.73
CA GLY A 152 -22.66 -8.10 -30.39
C GLY A 152 -23.87 -7.55 -29.63
N GLN A 153 -23.73 -7.10 -28.38
CA GLN A 153 -24.83 -6.51 -27.58
C GLN A 153 -24.85 -4.96 -27.56
N GLY A 154 -24.02 -4.32 -28.41
CA GLY A 154 -24.07 -2.90 -28.78
C GLY A 154 -24.21 -1.92 -27.61
N ALA A 155 -25.44 -1.50 -27.31
CA ALA A 155 -25.76 -0.49 -26.30
C ALA A 155 -25.28 -0.88 -24.88
N SER A 156 -25.28 -2.18 -24.54
CA SER A 156 -24.85 -2.64 -23.21
C SER A 156 -23.35 -2.43 -22.96
N VAL A 157 -22.53 -2.47 -24.02
CA VAL A 157 -21.07 -2.24 -23.93
C VAL A 157 -20.79 -0.79 -23.57
N VAL A 158 -21.43 0.16 -24.27
CA VAL A 158 -21.20 1.60 -24.06
C VAL A 158 -21.58 2.01 -22.64
N VAL A 159 -22.74 1.55 -22.15
CA VAL A 159 -23.20 1.84 -20.79
C VAL A 159 -22.21 1.28 -19.75
N ARG A 160 -21.75 0.03 -19.92
CA ARG A 160 -20.80 -0.57 -18.97
C ARG A 160 -19.43 0.09 -18.99
N VAL A 161 -18.88 0.38 -20.16
CA VAL A 161 -17.59 1.09 -20.28
C VAL A 161 -17.67 2.48 -19.67
N SER A 162 -18.75 3.21 -19.91
CA SER A 162 -19.00 4.52 -19.29
C SER A 162 -19.13 4.39 -17.77
N GLY A 163 -19.82 3.36 -17.29
CA GLY A 163 -19.95 3.02 -15.88
C GLY A 163 -18.61 2.73 -15.20
N LEU A 164 -17.66 2.08 -15.89
CA LEU A 164 -16.31 1.85 -15.37
C LEU A 164 -15.54 3.16 -15.17
N LEU A 165 -15.71 4.16 -16.05
CA LEU A 165 -15.07 5.47 -15.88
C LEU A 165 -15.62 6.20 -14.64
N VAL A 166 -16.95 6.16 -14.46
CA VAL A 166 -17.60 6.77 -13.27
C VAL A 166 -17.21 6.02 -11.99
N LEU A 167 -17.12 4.69 -12.02
CA LEU A 167 -16.58 3.87 -10.92
C LEU A 167 -15.16 4.29 -10.55
N GLY A 168 -14.28 4.46 -11.54
CA GLY A 168 -12.92 4.93 -11.32
C GLY A 168 -12.87 6.27 -10.62
N TRP A 169 -13.68 7.22 -11.08
CA TRP A 169 -13.78 8.55 -10.48
C TRP A 169 -14.33 8.51 -9.06
N ALA A 170 -15.37 7.70 -8.83
CA ALA A 170 -15.97 7.52 -7.51
C ALA A 170 -14.98 6.89 -6.53
N ALA A 171 -14.24 5.86 -6.94
CA ALA A 171 -13.19 5.23 -6.13
C ALA A 171 -12.07 6.22 -5.78
N ALA A 172 -11.70 7.10 -6.71
CA ALA A 172 -10.71 8.14 -6.48
C ALA A 172 -11.15 9.16 -5.42
N GLY A 173 -12.38 9.69 -5.53
CA GLY A 173 -12.93 10.64 -4.57
C GLY A 173 -13.18 10.03 -3.19
N PHE A 174 -13.62 8.77 -3.11
CA PHE A 174 -13.99 8.09 -1.85
C PHE A 174 -12.87 8.08 -0.80
N LEU A 175 -11.63 8.14 -1.27
CA LEU A 175 -10.43 8.02 -0.44
C LEU A 175 -9.86 9.37 0.00
N LEU A 176 -10.39 10.48 -0.53
CA LEU A 176 -9.90 11.80 -0.21
C LEU A 176 -10.28 12.22 1.22
N PRO A 177 -9.39 12.93 1.94
CA PRO A 177 -9.73 13.55 3.20
C PRO A 177 -10.46 14.85 2.91
N VAL A 178 -11.80 14.83 2.95
CA VAL A 178 -12.66 16.01 2.73
C VAL A 178 -13.43 16.36 4.00
N GLU A 179 -13.92 17.60 4.10
CA GLU A 179 -14.67 18.10 5.28
C GLU A 179 -15.87 17.22 5.61
N ASN A 180 -16.74 16.97 4.63
CA ASN A 180 -17.94 16.17 4.80
C ASN A 180 -17.69 14.68 4.48
N LYS A 181 -16.68 14.11 5.14
CA LYS A 181 -16.15 12.76 4.87
C LYS A 181 -17.19 11.65 4.85
N VAL A 182 -18.15 11.66 5.79
CA VAL A 182 -19.16 10.59 5.87
C VAL A 182 -20.10 10.65 4.67
N LEU A 183 -20.64 11.84 4.39
CA LEU A 183 -21.54 12.08 3.27
C LEU A 183 -20.85 11.74 1.92
N SER A 184 -19.63 12.27 1.71
CA SER A 184 -18.84 11.99 0.49
C SER A 184 -18.64 10.49 0.28
N ARG A 185 -18.29 9.74 1.34
CA ARG A 185 -18.12 8.28 1.26
C ARG A 185 -19.40 7.53 0.93
N VAL A 186 -20.52 7.93 1.51
CA VAL A 186 -21.81 7.31 1.20
C VAL A 186 -22.17 7.55 -0.27
N LEU A 187 -22.10 8.80 -0.73
CA LEU A 187 -22.43 9.17 -2.11
C LEU A 187 -21.53 8.44 -3.12
N LEU A 188 -20.20 8.47 -2.92
CA LEU A 188 -19.25 7.83 -3.84
C LEU A 188 -19.21 6.31 -3.72
N GLY A 189 -19.49 5.76 -2.53
CA GLY A 189 -19.66 4.32 -2.35
C GLY A 189 -20.86 3.80 -3.14
N LEU A 190 -22.02 4.48 -3.05
CA LEU A 190 -23.21 4.16 -3.83
C LEU A 190 -22.97 4.38 -5.33
N ALA A 191 -22.35 5.49 -5.73
CA ALA A 191 -22.03 5.74 -7.13
C ALA A 191 -21.11 4.65 -7.71
N GLY A 192 -20.13 4.19 -6.94
CA GLY A 192 -19.24 3.10 -7.33
C GLY A 192 -19.98 1.78 -7.59
N ILE A 193 -20.99 1.45 -6.77
CA ILE A 193 -21.81 0.24 -6.96
C ILE A 193 -22.78 0.40 -8.14
N LEU A 194 -23.41 1.56 -8.28
CA LEU A 194 -24.45 1.77 -9.29
C LEU A 194 -23.91 1.97 -10.71
N ALA A 195 -22.79 2.68 -10.87
CA ALA A 195 -22.25 3.04 -12.18
C ALA A 195 -21.94 1.84 -13.10
N PRO A 196 -21.20 0.80 -12.66
CA PRO A 196 -20.80 -0.31 -13.52
C PRO A 196 -21.86 -1.43 -13.63
N SER A 197 -23.09 -1.18 -13.19
CA SER A 197 -24.19 -2.16 -13.16
C SER A 197 -24.67 -2.59 -14.56
N GLY A 198 -24.44 -1.76 -15.58
CA GLY A 198 -24.87 -1.98 -16.96
C GLY A 198 -26.24 -1.40 -17.30
N GLU A 199 -26.94 -0.81 -16.33
CA GLU A 199 -28.25 -0.17 -16.52
C GLU A 199 -28.10 1.35 -16.71
N PRO A 200 -28.68 1.95 -17.77
CA PRO A 200 -28.52 3.37 -18.06
C PRO A 200 -29.11 4.27 -16.97
N ALA A 201 -30.22 3.86 -16.34
CA ALA A 201 -30.84 4.60 -15.24
C ALA A 201 -29.94 4.63 -13.99
N LEU A 202 -29.30 3.51 -13.67
CA LEU A 202 -28.37 3.43 -12.52
C LEU A 202 -27.08 4.20 -12.80
N LEU A 203 -26.59 4.21 -14.05
CA LEU A 203 -25.47 5.05 -14.47
C LEU A 203 -25.80 6.54 -14.31
N ALA A 204 -26.99 6.98 -14.76
CA ALA A 204 -27.42 8.36 -14.59
C ALA A 204 -27.51 8.76 -13.10
N ALA A 205 -28.07 7.88 -12.26
CA ALA A 205 -28.11 8.09 -10.82
C ALA A 205 -26.70 8.18 -10.21
N ALA A 206 -25.76 7.33 -10.63
CA ALA A 206 -24.38 7.38 -10.17
C ALA A 206 -23.67 8.70 -10.57
N CYS A 207 -23.89 9.18 -11.79
CA CYS A 207 -23.38 10.49 -12.23
C CYS A 207 -23.93 11.62 -11.36
N LEU A 208 -25.23 11.62 -11.05
CA LEU A 208 -25.84 12.60 -10.15
C LEU A 208 -25.24 12.55 -8.73
N LEU A 209 -24.96 11.35 -8.20
CA LEU A 209 -24.31 11.20 -6.90
C LEU A 209 -22.89 11.77 -6.90
N VAL A 210 -22.10 11.54 -7.96
CA VAL A 210 -20.76 12.11 -8.12
C VAL A 210 -20.80 13.64 -8.22
N ILE A 211 -21.73 14.19 -9.00
CA ILE A 211 -21.91 15.65 -9.14
C ILE A 211 -22.34 16.28 -7.81
N SER A 212 -23.27 15.63 -7.09
CA SER A 212 -23.69 16.08 -5.76
C SER A 212 -22.55 16.04 -4.77
N GLU A 213 -21.71 14.99 -4.81
CA GLU A 213 -20.54 14.90 -3.93
C GLU A 213 -19.55 16.04 -4.19
N ASP A 214 -19.26 16.37 -5.45
CA ASP A 214 -18.36 17.48 -5.76
C ASP A 214 -18.88 18.83 -5.22
N ARG A 215 -20.20 19.00 -5.09
CA ARG A 215 -20.78 20.19 -4.47
C ARG A 215 -20.75 20.14 -2.93
N LEU A 216 -20.95 18.96 -2.34
CA LEU A 216 -21.22 18.79 -0.92
C LEU A 216 -20.01 18.38 -0.08
N ALA A 217 -18.94 17.86 -0.67
CA ALA A 217 -17.82 17.28 0.09
C ALA A 217 -16.98 18.30 0.87
N GLY A 218 -17.02 19.58 0.50
CA GLY A 218 -16.18 20.63 1.09
C GLY A 218 -14.71 20.54 0.70
N ASP A 219 -13.85 21.31 1.35
CA ASP A 219 -12.43 21.38 1.00
C ASP A 219 -11.63 20.15 1.48
N LEU A 220 -10.40 20.00 1.00
CA LEU A 220 -9.48 18.96 1.47
C LEU A 220 -9.07 19.23 2.92
N LEU A 221 -9.40 18.30 3.81
CA LEU A 221 -8.95 18.32 5.20
C LEU A 221 -7.47 18.00 5.30
N VAL A 222 -6.72 19.00 5.74
CA VAL A 222 -5.37 18.81 6.23
C VAL A 222 -5.44 18.31 7.67
N LYS A 223 -5.04 17.05 7.88
CA LYS A 223 -4.78 16.60 9.24
C LYS A 223 -3.51 17.28 9.74
N LYS A 224 -3.63 18.32 10.58
CA LYS A 224 -2.52 18.84 11.41
C LYS A 224 -2.17 17.75 12.42
N SER A 225 -1.33 16.79 12.04
CA SER A 225 -0.82 15.80 12.98
C SER A 225 0.31 16.43 13.80
N GLY A 226 -0.06 17.16 14.85
CA GLY A 226 0.85 17.47 15.95
C GLY A 226 1.05 16.23 16.83
N PRO A 227 2.24 16.03 17.43
CA PRO A 227 2.44 14.95 18.39
C PRO A 227 1.56 15.20 19.61
N THR A 228 0.67 14.27 19.94
CA THR A 228 -0.11 14.36 21.18
C THR A 228 0.76 13.96 22.38
N VAL A 229 0.85 14.85 23.37
CA VAL A 229 1.67 14.74 24.60
C VAL A 229 1.49 13.42 25.37
N ARG A 230 0.36 12.72 25.18
CA ARG A 230 0.07 11.41 25.79
C ARG A 230 0.93 10.25 25.26
N GLU A 231 1.69 10.44 24.18
CA GLU A 231 2.54 9.40 23.55
C GLU A 231 3.96 9.30 24.15
N ALA A 232 4.37 10.24 25.01
CA ALA A 232 5.74 10.31 25.55
C ALA A 232 6.06 9.22 26.61
N ARG A 233 5.06 8.62 27.25
CA ARG A 233 5.29 7.71 28.39
C ARG A 233 5.62 6.24 28.03
N SER A 234 5.63 5.84 26.74
CA SER A 234 5.91 4.44 26.33
C SER A 234 7.15 4.25 25.46
N LEU A 235 8.25 4.91 25.79
CA LEU A 235 9.51 4.86 25.01
C LEU A 235 10.02 3.43 24.75
N ARG A 236 9.75 2.47 25.64
CA ARG A 236 10.19 1.06 25.49
C ARG A 236 9.55 0.32 24.31
N PHE A 237 8.29 0.63 23.97
CA PHE A 237 7.54 -0.05 22.90
C PHE A 237 7.19 0.88 21.74
N ILE A 238 7.77 2.09 21.70
CA ILE A 238 7.48 3.05 20.64
C ILE A 238 7.84 2.47 19.26
N SER A 239 8.95 1.73 19.14
CA SER A 239 9.35 1.09 17.90
C SER A 239 8.30 0.10 17.38
N ALA A 240 7.85 -0.81 18.23
CA ALA A 240 6.83 -1.80 17.90
C ALA A 240 5.45 -1.16 17.63
N ARG A 241 5.07 -0.13 18.40
CA ARG A 241 3.81 0.60 18.17
C ARG A 241 3.82 1.34 16.84
N ILE A 242 4.92 2.00 16.48
CA ILE A 242 5.08 2.66 15.19
C ILE A 242 5.01 1.63 14.06
N ALA A 243 5.71 0.50 14.22
CA ALA A 243 5.66 -0.60 13.24
C ALA A 243 4.24 -1.16 13.08
N LEU A 244 3.51 -1.39 14.17
CA LEU A 244 2.14 -1.89 14.10
C LEU A 244 1.19 -0.85 13.46
N ARG A 245 1.37 0.43 13.79
CA ARG A 245 0.61 1.54 13.19
C ARG A 245 0.91 1.76 11.71
N SER A 246 2.09 1.37 11.21
CA SER A 246 2.41 1.44 9.79
C SER A 246 1.79 0.28 9.00
N LEU A 247 1.61 -0.88 9.65
CA LEU A 247 0.93 -2.05 9.07
C LEU A 247 -0.60 -1.89 9.02
N ARG A 248 -1.26 -1.54 10.15
CA ARG A 248 -2.73 -1.46 10.27
C ARG A 248 -3.43 -2.73 9.71
N PHE A 249 -4.52 -2.56 8.97
CA PHE A 249 -5.26 -3.64 8.30
C PHE A 249 -4.42 -4.48 7.32
N ARG A 250 -3.24 -3.99 6.90
CA ARG A 250 -2.38 -4.74 5.98
C ARG A 250 -1.79 -5.96 6.64
N LEU A 251 -1.70 -6.00 7.97
CA LEU A 251 -1.34 -7.21 8.68
C LEU A 251 -2.31 -8.35 8.36
N ILE A 252 -3.61 -8.05 8.23
CA ILE A 252 -4.61 -9.04 7.80
C ILE A 252 -4.29 -9.54 6.40
N LEU A 253 -3.98 -8.63 5.46
CA LEU A 253 -3.60 -9.01 4.10
C LEU A 253 -2.34 -9.90 4.08
N LEU A 254 -1.34 -9.59 4.91
CA LEU A 254 -0.14 -10.42 5.05
C LEU A 254 -0.51 -11.85 5.48
N TYR A 255 -1.35 -11.98 6.51
CA TYR A 255 -1.83 -13.28 6.95
C TYR A 255 -2.67 -13.98 5.89
N LEU A 256 -3.56 -13.28 5.19
CA LEU A 256 -4.38 -13.89 4.13
C LEU A 256 -3.52 -14.47 3.00
N ILE A 257 -2.49 -13.75 2.56
CA ILE A 257 -1.54 -14.23 1.54
C ILE A 257 -0.76 -15.44 2.04
N SER A 258 -0.25 -15.40 3.27
CA SER A 258 0.52 -16.51 3.83
C SER A 258 -0.35 -17.73 4.13
N ILE A 259 -1.55 -17.53 4.68
CA ILE A 259 -2.51 -18.58 4.97
C ILE A 259 -3.02 -19.19 3.67
N SER A 260 -3.20 -18.45 2.57
CA SER A 260 -3.64 -19.05 1.31
C SER A 260 -2.60 -20.03 0.75
N VAL A 261 -1.30 -19.67 0.83
CA VAL A 261 -0.20 -20.59 0.48
C VAL A 261 -0.24 -21.84 1.36
N LEU A 262 -0.40 -21.67 2.68
CA LEU A 262 -0.48 -22.81 3.61
C LEU A 262 -1.73 -23.66 3.37
N ALA A 263 -2.88 -23.04 3.14
CA ALA A 263 -4.16 -23.69 2.91
C ALA A 263 -4.15 -24.53 1.64
N ALA A 264 -3.42 -24.11 0.60
CA ALA A 264 -3.22 -24.88 -0.63
C ALA A 264 -2.56 -26.25 -0.37
N SER A 265 -1.78 -26.41 0.70
CA SER A 265 -1.22 -27.72 1.07
C SER A 265 -2.28 -28.71 1.55
N ILE A 266 -3.40 -28.24 2.11
CA ILE A 266 -4.41 -29.11 2.71
C ILE A 266 -5.08 -30.01 1.65
N PRO A 267 -5.67 -29.48 0.56
CA PRO A 267 -6.23 -30.34 -0.48
C PRO A 267 -5.14 -31.15 -1.19
N PHE A 268 -3.93 -30.60 -1.37
CA PHE A 268 -2.82 -31.33 -1.98
C PHE A 268 -2.45 -32.59 -1.15
N LEU A 269 -2.30 -32.46 0.16
CA LEU A 269 -1.98 -33.58 1.04
C LEU A 269 -3.16 -34.54 1.24
N LYS A 270 -4.40 -34.06 1.21
CA LYS A 270 -5.60 -34.91 1.36
C LYS A 270 -5.90 -35.73 0.09
N ASN A 271 -5.67 -35.16 -1.09
CA ASN A 271 -6.04 -35.78 -2.36
C ASN A 271 -4.96 -36.73 -2.90
N ASN A 272 -3.76 -36.72 -2.33
CA ASN A 272 -2.64 -37.54 -2.78
C ASN A 272 -2.19 -38.46 -1.65
N ARG A 273 -1.92 -39.74 -1.97
CA ARG A 273 -1.38 -40.71 -1.02
C ARG A 273 0.13 -40.58 -0.96
N PHE A 274 0.63 -39.82 0.01
CA PHE A 274 2.06 -39.67 0.25
C PHE A 274 2.54 -40.53 1.42
N SER A 275 3.80 -40.96 1.36
CA SER A 275 4.48 -41.49 2.56
C SER A 275 4.63 -40.37 3.61
N PRO A 276 4.73 -40.70 4.91
CA PRO A 276 4.89 -39.69 5.97
C PRO A 276 6.07 -38.76 5.73
N ALA A 277 7.20 -39.29 5.24
CA ALA A 277 8.38 -38.50 4.92
C ALA A 277 8.13 -37.45 3.82
N VAL A 278 7.42 -37.83 2.75
CA VAL A 278 7.05 -36.94 1.64
C VAL A 278 6.01 -35.91 2.09
N ALA A 279 5.04 -36.31 2.91
CA ALA A 279 4.05 -35.40 3.49
C ALA A 279 4.71 -34.33 4.38
N SER A 280 5.64 -34.72 5.26
CA SER A 280 6.42 -33.77 6.08
C SER A 280 7.32 -32.88 5.23
N ALA A 281 7.96 -33.42 4.17
CA ALA A 281 8.74 -32.62 3.24
C ALA A 281 7.88 -31.56 2.54
N ALA A 282 6.72 -31.94 2.00
CA ALA A 282 5.77 -31.02 1.39
C ALA A 282 5.27 -29.96 2.39
N LEU A 283 4.96 -30.37 3.63
CA LEU A 283 4.53 -29.45 4.68
C LEU A 283 5.62 -28.42 5.02
N ARG A 284 6.90 -28.84 5.17
CA ARG A 284 8.03 -27.93 5.38
C ARG A 284 8.21 -26.96 4.22
N THR A 285 8.15 -27.44 2.97
CA THR A 285 8.28 -26.60 1.78
C THR A 285 7.19 -25.52 1.75
N VAL A 286 5.92 -25.92 1.81
CA VAL A 286 4.81 -24.98 1.68
C VAL A 286 4.77 -23.99 2.84
N SER A 287 5.06 -24.45 4.06
CA SER A 287 5.13 -23.57 5.24
C SER A 287 6.27 -22.56 5.14
N SER A 288 7.43 -22.99 4.64
CA SER A 288 8.57 -22.09 4.43
C SER A 288 8.29 -21.06 3.34
N LEU A 289 7.63 -21.44 2.25
CA LEU A 289 7.17 -20.50 1.21
C LEU A 289 6.15 -19.49 1.75
N SER A 290 5.20 -19.96 2.56
CA SER A 290 4.22 -19.10 3.24
C SER A 290 4.89 -18.04 4.12
N LEU A 291 5.90 -18.43 4.88
CA LEU A 291 6.71 -17.52 5.71
C LEU A 291 7.61 -16.61 4.89
N ALA A 292 8.22 -17.12 3.82
CA ALA A 292 9.02 -16.31 2.91
C ALA A 292 8.19 -15.16 2.32
N ALA A 293 6.97 -15.45 1.87
CA ALA A 293 6.01 -14.44 1.44
C ALA A 293 5.65 -13.47 2.58
N PHE A 294 5.38 -13.99 3.79
CA PHE A 294 5.06 -13.15 4.95
C PHE A 294 6.16 -12.12 5.24
N PHE A 295 7.40 -12.59 5.42
CA PHE A 295 8.55 -11.74 5.73
C PHE A 295 8.90 -10.80 4.56
N ALA A 296 8.74 -11.23 3.30
CA ALA A 296 8.98 -10.38 2.14
C ALA A 296 8.02 -9.18 2.08
N PHE A 297 6.71 -9.42 2.25
CA PHE A 297 5.74 -8.33 2.27
C PHE A 297 5.85 -7.50 3.56
N LEU A 298 6.08 -8.12 4.72
CA LEU A 298 6.24 -7.44 5.99
C LEU A 298 7.44 -6.48 5.96
N SER A 299 8.60 -6.94 5.51
CA SER A 299 9.80 -6.11 5.37
C SER A 299 9.61 -5.00 4.33
N HIS A 300 8.91 -5.26 3.24
CA HIS A 300 8.56 -4.23 2.25
C HIS A 300 7.69 -3.13 2.86
N PHE A 301 6.62 -3.49 3.58
CA PHE A 301 5.74 -2.49 4.21
C PHE A 301 6.42 -1.74 5.35
N LEU A 302 7.19 -2.43 6.20
CA LEU A 302 7.93 -1.79 7.28
C LEU A 302 9.03 -0.87 6.73
N GLY A 303 9.79 -1.31 5.73
CA GLY A 303 10.84 -0.53 5.09
C GLY A 303 10.34 0.72 4.38
N SER A 304 9.14 0.66 3.79
CA SER A 304 8.53 1.80 3.08
C SER A 304 7.77 2.76 3.99
N ARG A 305 7.14 2.29 5.07
CA ARG A 305 6.13 3.09 5.80
C ARG A 305 6.41 3.34 7.26
N ARG A 306 7.43 2.73 7.86
CA ARG A 306 7.75 2.98 9.26
C ARG A 306 8.47 4.33 9.37
N PRO A 307 7.86 5.38 9.97
CA PRO A 307 8.51 6.67 10.10
C PRO A 307 9.69 6.62 11.09
N VAL A 308 10.75 7.31 10.65
CA VAL A 308 11.94 7.82 11.33
C VAL A 308 13.00 6.83 11.82
N TRP A 309 13.72 6.25 10.86
CA TRP A 309 15.09 5.76 11.06
C TRP A 309 16.06 6.85 11.56
N PRO A 310 15.94 8.14 11.15
CA PRO A 310 16.77 9.22 11.70
C PRO A 310 16.62 9.47 13.22
N TRP A 311 15.42 9.42 13.78
CA TRP A 311 15.19 9.57 15.23
C TRP A 311 15.67 8.33 15.99
N ALA A 312 15.43 7.13 15.47
CA ALA A 312 16.00 5.92 16.06
C ALA A 312 17.54 5.90 16.02
N ARG A 313 18.17 6.70 15.15
CA ARG A 313 19.62 6.92 15.11
C ARG A 313 20.14 7.93 16.12
N SER A 314 19.36 8.95 16.47
CA SER A 314 19.74 9.89 17.53
C SER A 314 19.68 9.25 18.92
N LEU A 315 19.01 8.10 19.07
CA LEU A 315 19.04 7.32 20.30
C LEU A 315 20.40 6.59 20.45
N PRO A 316 20.99 6.55 21.66
CA PRO A 316 22.27 5.90 21.96
C PRO A 316 22.12 4.38 22.04
N TRP A 317 21.57 3.77 20.98
CA TRP A 317 21.36 2.32 20.87
C TRP A 317 22.32 1.73 19.86
N SER A 318 22.94 0.60 20.23
CA SER A 318 23.78 -0.17 19.30
C SER A 318 22.97 -0.67 18.11
N SER A 319 23.62 -0.77 16.93
CA SER A 319 23.01 -1.34 15.73
C SER A 319 22.47 -2.76 15.98
N ARG A 320 23.23 -3.60 16.69
CA ARG A 320 22.78 -4.93 17.11
C ARG A 320 21.44 -4.91 17.88
N ARG A 321 21.26 -3.98 18.82
CA ARG A 321 20.00 -3.85 19.57
C ARG A 321 18.82 -3.49 18.65
N LYS A 322 19.02 -2.59 17.69
CA LYS A 322 17.97 -2.19 16.71
C LYS A 322 17.58 -3.37 15.83
N ILE A 323 18.56 -4.14 15.36
CA ILE A 323 18.36 -5.35 14.56
C ILE A 323 17.58 -6.39 15.36
N LEU A 324 18.00 -6.68 16.59
CA LEU A 324 17.32 -7.66 17.44
C LEU A 324 15.86 -7.28 17.69
N GLN A 325 15.57 -6.00 17.94
CA GLN A 325 14.19 -5.54 18.12
C GLN A 325 13.33 -5.73 16.87
N ASP A 326 13.85 -5.38 15.70
CA ASP A 326 13.11 -5.53 14.44
C ASP A 326 12.90 -7.00 14.07
N SER A 327 13.92 -7.84 14.24
CA SER A 327 13.84 -9.28 13.98
C SER A 327 12.88 -9.94 14.95
N ALA A 328 12.96 -9.63 16.25
CA ALA A 328 12.05 -10.17 17.26
C ALA A 328 10.60 -9.77 16.97
N PHE A 329 10.36 -8.51 16.60
CA PHE A 329 9.02 -8.05 16.20
C PHE A 329 8.48 -8.83 15.00
N GLN A 330 9.29 -8.99 13.94
CA GLN A 330 8.86 -9.74 12.75
C GLN A 330 8.66 -11.23 13.05
N PHE A 331 9.53 -11.86 13.84
CA PHE A 331 9.42 -13.25 14.26
C PHE A 331 8.15 -13.50 15.08
N LEU A 332 7.85 -12.62 16.05
CA LEU A 332 6.64 -12.72 16.86
C LEU A 332 5.38 -12.60 15.99
N LEU A 333 5.36 -11.69 15.01
CA LEU A 333 4.26 -11.59 14.05
C LEU A 333 4.15 -12.82 13.14
N ALA A 334 5.25 -13.50 12.83
CA ALA A 334 5.21 -14.72 12.00
C ALA A 334 4.80 -15.97 12.80
N SER A 335 4.86 -15.91 14.14
CA SER A 335 4.70 -17.09 15.01
C SER A 335 3.40 -17.87 14.85
N PRO A 336 2.22 -17.25 14.63
CA PRO A 336 1.01 -18.03 14.42
C PRO A 336 1.10 -19.00 13.24
N LEU A 337 1.85 -18.65 12.18
CA LEU A 337 1.97 -19.47 10.98
C LEU A 337 2.71 -20.79 11.26
N PHE A 338 3.85 -20.74 11.96
CA PHE A 338 4.61 -21.96 12.26
C PHE A 338 4.05 -22.75 13.45
N ILE A 339 3.30 -22.12 14.36
CA ILE A 339 2.56 -22.82 15.43
C ILE A 339 1.50 -23.74 14.82
N VAL A 340 0.76 -23.27 13.81
CA VAL A 340 -0.24 -24.09 13.09
C VAL A 340 0.40 -25.30 12.42
N VAL A 341 1.63 -25.15 11.91
CA VAL A 341 2.40 -26.26 11.31
C VAL A 341 2.83 -27.26 12.38
N GLY A 342 3.35 -26.77 13.50
CA GLY A 342 3.77 -27.60 14.63
C GLY A 342 2.64 -28.41 15.28
N GLN A 343 1.41 -27.92 15.23
CA GLN A 343 0.22 -28.68 15.67
C GLN A 343 -0.05 -29.92 14.81
N LYS A 344 0.38 -29.92 13.53
CA LYS A 344 0.21 -31.07 12.64
C LYS A 344 1.42 -32.00 12.65
N ASP A 345 2.62 -31.41 12.63
CA ASP A 345 3.90 -32.13 12.66
C ASP A 345 4.91 -31.29 13.46
N PRO A 346 5.17 -31.64 14.74
CA PRO A 346 6.05 -30.88 15.61
C PRO A 346 7.48 -30.70 15.07
N ALA A 347 8.01 -31.73 14.39
CA ALA A 347 9.36 -31.68 13.82
C ALA A 347 9.43 -30.68 12.67
N SER A 348 8.42 -30.69 11.78
CA SER A 348 8.31 -29.69 10.72
C SER A 348 8.05 -28.29 11.28
N GLY A 349 7.24 -28.16 12.33
CA GLY A 349 7.02 -26.88 13.03
C GLY A 349 8.30 -26.28 13.61
N LEU A 350 9.12 -27.10 14.28
CA LEU A 350 10.42 -26.67 14.82
C LEU A 350 11.37 -26.23 13.70
N ALA A 351 11.50 -27.04 12.65
CA ALA A 351 12.35 -26.74 11.51
C ALA A 351 11.97 -25.40 10.85
N VAL A 352 10.66 -25.15 10.69
CA VAL A 352 10.11 -23.93 10.13
C VAL A 352 10.26 -22.73 11.09
N ALA A 353 10.22 -22.94 12.41
CA ALA A 353 10.50 -21.90 13.40
C ALA A 353 11.98 -21.47 13.35
N CYS A 354 12.92 -22.41 13.26
CA CYS A 354 14.35 -22.10 13.06
C CYS A 354 14.59 -21.33 11.75
N PHE A 355 13.95 -21.74 10.67
CA PHE A 355 13.96 -21.01 9.40
C PHE A 355 13.43 -19.57 9.55
N SER A 356 12.31 -19.39 10.27
CA SER A 356 11.71 -18.08 10.52
C SER A 356 12.63 -17.15 11.30
N LEU A 357 13.39 -17.68 12.27
CA LEU A 357 14.36 -16.91 13.04
C LEU A 357 15.45 -16.32 12.14
N PHE A 358 16.05 -17.17 11.29
CA PHE A 358 17.04 -16.73 10.31
C PHE A 358 16.46 -15.68 9.36
N LEU A 359 15.28 -15.96 8.81
CA LEU A 359 14.65 -15.08 7.83
C LEU A 359 14.24 -13.73 8.43
N ALA A 360 13.88 -13.66 9.71
CA ALA A 360 13.60 -12.42 10.41
C ALA A 360 14.83 -11.47 10.43
N PHE A 361 16.04 -12.00 10.65
CA PHE A 361 17.27 -11.22 10.57
C PHE A 361 17.59 -10.77 9.13
N ARG A 362 17.42 -11.66 8.15
CA ARG A 362 17.59 -11.30 6.73
C ARG A 362 16.58 -10.24 6.28
N ALA A 363 15.34 -10.32 6.74
CA ALA A 363 14.30 -9.34 6.48
C ALA A 363 14.62 -7.98 7.13
N ALA A 364 15.11 -7.97 8.37
CA ALA A 364 15.61 -6.76 9.03
C ALA A 364 16.79 -6.13 8.27
N ALA A 365 17.74 -6.93 7.77
CA ALA A 365 18.84 -6.46 6.92
C ALA A 365 18.31 -5.86 5.61
N ALA A 366 17.42 -6.57 4.91
CA ALA A 366 16.87 -6.16 3.63
C ALA A 366 16.12 -4.82 3.72
N MET A 367 15.41 -4.54 4.82
CA MET A 367 14.80 -3.23 5.08
C MET A 367 15.81 -2.07 5.04
N ARG A 368 17.05 -2.31 5.46
CA ARG A 368 18.12 -1.32 5.57
C ARG A 368 18.88 -1.16 4.24
N GLU A 369 19.09 -2.26 3.53
CA GLU A 369 19.78 -2.33 2.22
C GLU A 369 18.88 -1.99 1.01
N ALA A 370 17.58 -1.80 1.22
CA ALA A 370 16.55 -1.63 0.19
C ALA A 370 16.86 -0.66 -0.97
N GLY A 371 17.72 0.34 -0.75
CA GLY A 371 18.09 1.34 -1.76
C GLY A 371 18.99 0.79 -2.87
N ASP A 372 19.71 -0.32 -2.62
CA ASP A 372 20.72 -0.81 -3.54
C ASP A 372 20.19 -1.94 -4.46
N SER A 373 18.94 -2.38 -4.27
CA SER A 373 18.35 -3.53 -5.00
C SER A 373 17.10 -3.14 -5.81
N ARG A 374 17.06 -3.51 -7.10
CA ARG A 374 15.92 -3.24 -8.00
C ARG A 374 14.58 -3.81 -7.50
N LEU A 375 14.61 -4.97 -6.84
CA LEU A 375 13.41 -5.64 -6.31
C LEU A 375 13.08 -5.24 -4.87
N GLY A 376 13.88 -4.36 -4.26
CA GLY A 376 13.74 -3.94 -2.88
C GLY A 376 13.84 -5.09 -1.86
N PRO A 377 13.37 -4.87 -0.61
CA PRO A 377 13.37 -5.89 0.44
C PRO A 377 12.57 -7.13 0.05
N PHE A 378 11.48 -6.92 -0.70
CA PHE A 378 10.56 -7.98 -1.10
C PHE A 378 11.28 -9.07 -1.90
N GLY A 379 11.89 -8.73 -3.04
CA GLY A 379 12.47 -9.74 -3.93
C GLY A 379 13.63 -10.48 -3.30
N ARG A 380 14.45 -9.81 -2.48
CA ARG A 380 15.57 -10.46 -1.80
C ARG A 380 15.09 -11.47 -0.75
N VAL A 381 14.20 -11.05 0.13
CA VAL A 381 13.69 -11.92 1.21
C VAL A 381 12.89 -13.08 0.63
N LEU A 382 12.08 -12.82 -0.41
CA LEU A 382 11.33 -13.85 -1.10
C LEU A 382 12.26 -14.84 -1.79
N GLY A 383 13.24 -14.37 -2.57
CA GLY A 383 14.20 -15.23 -3.28
C GLY A 383 15.03 -16.10 -2.34
N GLU A 384 15.65 -15.48 -1.32
CA GLU A 384 16.40 -16.22 -0.29
C GLU A 384 15.51 -17.23 0.44
N GLY A 385 14.30 -16.81 0.84
CA GLY A 385 13.34 -17.67 1.54
C GLY A 385 12.79 -18.82 0.69
N MET A 386 12.60 -18.62 -0.62
CA MET A 386 12.17 -19.68 -1.54
C MET A 386 13.25 -20.76 -1.69
N ILE A 387 14.51 -20.36 -1.94
CA ILE A 387 15.63 -21.29 -2.10
C ILE A 387 15.81 -22.11 -0.81
N LEU A 388 15.91 -21.43 0.34
CA LEU A 388 16.09 -22.10 1.62
C LEU A 388 14.87 -22.94 2.02
N GLY A 389 13.65 -22.52 1.68
CA GLY A 389 12.44 -23.28 1.92
C GLY A 389 12.37 -24.58 1.11
N LEU A 390 12.86 -24.56 -0.13
CA LEU A 390 13.01 -25.77 -0.96
C LEU A 390 14.07 -26.70 -0.37
N CYS A 391 15.23 -26.17 0.04
CA CYS A 391 16.24 -26.95 0.76
C CYS A 391 15.66 -27.60 2.02
N LEU A 392 14.80 -26.89 2.76
CA LEU A 392 14.17 -27.42 3.97
C LEU A 392 13.16 -28.54 3.72
N GLY A 393 12.47 -28.47 2.57
CA GLY A 393 11.64 -29.56 2.08
C GLY A 393 12.45 -30.80 1.77
N LEU A 394 13.46 -30.63 0.92
CA LEU A 394 14.27 -31.72 0.34
C LEU A 394 15.23 -32.36 1.35
N VAL A 395 15.81 -31.57 2.24
CA VAL A 395 16.83 -32.01 3.20
C VAL A 395 16.35 -31.68 4.61
N SER A 396 15.81 -32.69 5.29
CA SER A 396 15.13 -32.55 6.59
C SER A 396 16.00 -31.97 7.71
N TRP A 397 17.32 -32.09 7.64
CA TRP A 397 18.26 -31.57 8.65
C TRP A 397 18.82 -30.18 8.30
N SER A 398 18.50 -29.61 7.14
CA SER A 398 19.05 -28.32 6.70
C SER A 398 18.68 -27.14 7.60
N TRP A 399 17.61 -27.25 8.42
CA TRP A 399 17.30 -26.23 9.44
C TRP A 399 18.41 -26.05 10.47
N VAL A 400 19.22 -27.08 10.74
CA VAL A 400 20.38 -26.98 11.65
C VAL A 400 21.43 -26.03 11.06
N LEU A 401 21.75 -26.19 9.77
CA LEU A 401 22.67 -25.28 9.08
C LEU A 401 22.11 -23.85 9.03
N ILE A 402 20.81 -23.71 8.76
CA ILE A 402 20.15 -22.40 8.76
C ILE A 402 20.25 -21.75 10.14
N LEU A 403 20.01 -22.51 11.21
CA LEU A 403 20.11 -22.02 12.58
C LEU A 403 21.56 -21.59 12.92
N ILE A 404 22.55 -22.43 12.59
CA ILE A 404 23.98 -22.12 12.77
C ILE A 404 24.40 -20.88 11.97
N SER A 405 23.75 -20.61 10.83
CA SER A 405 24.03 -19.41 10.02
C SER A 405 23.38 -18.12 10.56
N THR A 406 22.51 -18.20 11.58
CA THR A 406 21.82 -17.04 12.18
C THR A 406 22.77 -15.97 12.74
N PRO A 407 23.86 -16.29 13.46
CA PRO A 407 24.82 -15.28 13.90
C PRO A 407 25.44 -14.50 12.74
N VAL A 408 25.72 -15.14 11.61
CA VAL A 408 26.21 -14.46 10.40
C VAL A 408 25.14 -13.50 9.86
N ALA A 409 23.88 -13.93 9.83
CA ALA A 409 22.78 -13.05 9.44
C ALA A 409 22.66 -11.81 10.36
N VAL A 410 22.89 -11.96 11.67
CA VAL A 410 22.94 -10.84 12.63
C VAL A 410 24.06 -9.86 12.29
N ILE A 411 25.27 -10.36 12.04
CA ILE A 411 26.45 -9.53 11.71
C ILE A 411 26.22 -8.76 10.39
N LEU A 412 25.69 -9.44 9.37
CA LEU A 412 25.37 -8.80 8.09
C LEU A 412 24.31 -7.71 8.26
N ALA A 413 23.27 -7.99 9.05
CA ALA A 413 22.21 -7.04 9.31
C ALA A 413 22.71 -5.81 10.12
N GLU A 414 23.63 -6.02 11.06
CA GLU A 414 24.32 -4.94 11.76
C GLU A 414 25.21 -4.10 10.83
N LYS A 415 25.97 -4.74 9.93
CA LYS A 415 26.76 -4.02 8.92
C LYS A 415 25.89 -3.15 8.03
N ALA A 416 24.74 -3.68 7.59
CA ALA A 416 23.75 -2.92 6.82
C ALA A 416 23.17 -1.72 7.61
N ASP A 417 22.87 -1.92 8.89
CA ASP A 417 22.39 -0.87 9.80
C ASP A 417 23.40 0.28 9.93
N ARG A 418 24.69 -0.05 10.08
CA ARG A 418 25.78 0.93 10.16
C ARG A 418 26.01 1.65 8.83
N ALA A 419 25.94 0.93 7.71
CA ALA A 419 26.19 1.48 6.38
C ALA A 419 25.07 2.40 5.85
N GLN A 420 23.86 2.30 6.39
CA GLN A 420 22.74 3.12 5.94
C GLN A 420 23.05 4.62 6.13
N LYS A 421 22.67 5.47 5.16
CA LYS A 421 22.81 6.94 5.26
C LYS A 421 21.44 7.56 5.54
N ALA A 422 21.38 8.64 6.32
CA ALA A 422 20.11 9.30 6.66
C ALA A 422 19.37 9.81 5.41
N GLY A 423 20.09 10.47 4.48
CA GLY A 423 19.51 10.95 3.22
C GLY A 423 18.91 9.84 2.35
N ARG A 424 19.53 8.65 2.29
CA ARG A 424 18.98 7.48 1.55
C ARG A 424 17.67 6.96 2.12
N TRP A 425 17.37 7.25 3.39
CA TRP A 425 16.09 6.85 4.00
C TRP A 425 14.99 7.86 3.65
N GLU A 426 15.29 9.16 3.69
CA GLU A 426 14.35 10.21 3.25
C GLU A 426 14.01 10.00 1.78
N GLU A 427 15.02 9.82 0.93
CA GLU A 427 14.85 9.48 -0.48
C GLU A 427 13.96 8.25 -0.67
N ARG A 428 14.12 7.20 0.13
CA ARG A 428 13.24 6.02 0.10
C ARG A 428 11.83 6.31 0.58
N HIS A 429 11.65 7.14 1.60
CA HIS A 429 10.32 7.57 2.04
C HIS A 429 9.63 8.38 0.95
N HIS A 430 10.36 9.28 0.28
CA HIS A 430 9.89 10.01 -0.89
C HIS A 430 9.55 9.03 -2.04
N LEU A 431 10.47 8.16 -2.47
CA LEU A 431 10.25 7.17 -3.52
C LEU A 431 9.12 6.18 -3.21
N SER A 432 8.94 5.76 -1.96
CA SER A 432 7.89 4.80 -1.55
C SER A 432 6.53 5.46 -1.31
N ALA A 433 6.53 6.72 -0.87
CA ALA A 433 5.38 7.62 -0.90
C ALA A 433 5.03 8.06 -2.33
N GLY A 434 5.87 7.74 -3.33
CA GLY A 434 5.65 8.16 -4.71
C GLY A 434 5.87 9.65 -4.92
N ASP A 435 6.61 10.29 -4.01
CA ASP A 435 7.08 11.66 -4.18
C ASP A 435 8.06 11.70 -5.35
N SER A 436 7.57 12.28 -6.42
CA SER A 436 8.25 12.44 -7.69
C SER A 436 9.43 13.41 -7.65
N GLN A 437 9.62 14.14 -6.56
CA GLN A 437 10.69 15.11 -6.41
C GLN A 437 11.89 14.57 -5.63
N SER A 438 12.02 13.27 -5.31
CA SER A 438 13.24 12.78 -4.62
C SER A 438 14.49 13.25 -5.39
N TRP A 439 15.22 14.16 -4.76
CA TRP A 439 16.22 15.08 -5.34
C TRP A 439 17.50 14.40 -5.83
N SER A 440 17.46 13.10 -6.12
CA SER A 440 18.65 12.24 -6.22
C SER A 440 18.98 11.74 -7.62
N ASP A 441 18.12 11.95 -8.62
CA ASP A 441 18.52 11.73 -10.01
C ASP A 441 19.04 13.05 -10.61
N ARG A 442 20.26 13.42 -10.15
CA ARG A 442 21.26 14.19 -10.89
C ARG A 442 22.63 13.59 -10.68
#